data_AF-A0AB74VJN3-F1
#
_entry.id   AF-A0AB74VJN3-F1
#
_cell.length_a   1.000
_cell.length_b   1.000
_cell.length_c   1.000
_cell.angle_alpha   90.00
_cell.angle_beta   90.00
_cell.angle_gamma   90.00
#
_symmetry.space_group_name_H-M   'P 1'
#
loop_
_entity.id
_entity.type
_entity.pdbx_description
1 polymer ?
#
loop_
_entity_poly.entity_id
_entity_poly.type
_entity_poly.pdbx_seq_one_letter_code
_entity_poly.pdbx_strand_id
1 'polypeptide(L)' 'MNDQSIAPNETMQLHEILTFKNTCLTKALTMSPLVSDEELKSILQQEVSVSEKHIEELRSLMEKSNIASSEE' A
#
# COMPACT_ATOMS: atom_id res chain seq x y z
N MET A 1 -12.63 13.17 23.63
CA MET A 1 -11.72 12.19 23.01
C MET A 1 -12.39 11.84 21.69
N ASN A 2 -11.81 12.26 20.56
CA ASN A 2 -12.37 11.93 19.24
C ASN A 2 -12.00 10.48 18.98
N ASP A 3 -12.97 9.58 19.03
CA ASP A 3 -12.83 8.28 18.40
C ASP A 3 -12.71 8.51 16.90
N GLN A 4 -11.47 8.53 16.39
CA GLN A 4 -11.18 8.62 14.96
C GLN A 4 -11.47 7.26 14.33
N SER A 5 -12.76 6.94 14.27
CA SER A 5 -13.29 5.89 13.40
C SER A 5 -13.00 6.29 11.96
N ILE A 6 -12.49 5.35 11.17
CA ILE A 6 -12.29 5.54 9.73
C ILE A 6 -13.68 5.52 9.09
N ALA A 7 -14.07 6.62 8.44
CA ALA A 7 -15.37 6.73 7.82
C ALA A 7 -15.45 5.88 6.52
N PRO A 8 -16.65 5.49 6.05
CA PRO A 8 -16.78 4.63 4.86
C PRO A 8 -16.09 5.17 3.59
N ASN A 9 -16.08 6.49 3.39
CA ASN A 9 -15.38 7.13 2.28
C ASN A 9 -13.85 7.03 2.44
N GLU A 10 -13.32 7.13 3.65
CA GLU A 10 -11.89 6.96 3.95
C GLU A 10 -11.49 5.49 3.76
N THR A 11 -12.33 4.53 4.14
CA THR A 11 -12.14 3.11 3.84
C THR A 11 -12.02 2.86 2.34
N MET A 12 -12.90 3.47 1.54
CA MET A 12 -12.83 3.38 0.07
C MET A 12 -11.53 3.98 -0.47
N GLN A 13 -11.11 5.14 0.03
CA GLN A 13 -9.83 5.76 -0.34
C GLN A 13 -8.64 4.86 0.04
N LEU A 14 -8.66 4.22 1.21
CA LEU A 14 -7.63 3.25 1.61
C LEU A 14 -7.54 2.07 0.65
N HIS A 15 -8.68 1.53 0.20
CA HIS A 15 -8.72 0.47 -0.82
C HIS A 15 -8.12 0.91 -2.15
N GLU A 16 -8.41 2.14 -2.60
CA GLU A 16 -7.85 2.71 -3.83
C GLU A 16 -6.33 2.87 -3.74
N ILE A 17 -5.83 3.43 -2.63
CA ILE A 17 -4.40 3.60 -2.37
C ILE A 17 -3.69 2.24 -2.29
N LEU A 18 -4.29 1.25 -1.59
CA LEU A 18 -3.73 -0.10 -1.51
C LEU A 18 -3.64 -0.76 -2.89
N THR A 19 -4.69 -0.64 -3.70
CA THR A 19 -4.70 -1.18 -5.08
C THR A 19 -3.64 -0.51 -5.94
N PHE A 20 -3.50 0.81 -5.83
CA PHE A 20 -2.46 1.57 -6.50
C PHE A 20 -1.06 1.09 -6.10
N LYS A 21 -0.78 0.98 -4.80
CA LYS A 21 0.52 0.49 -4.28
C LYS A 21 0.85 -0.92 -4.76
N ASN A 22 -0.12 -1.84 -4.75
CA ASN A 22 0.07 -3.19 -5.30
C ASN A 22 0.42 -3.16 -6.79
N THR A 23 -0.19 -2.26 -7.56
CA THR A 23 0.12 -2.09 -8.99
C THR A 23 1.54 -1.57 -9.19
N CYS A 24 1.97 -0.60 -8.39
CA CYS A 24 3.35 -0.09 -8.40
C CYS A 24 4.36 -1.17 -8.05
N LEU A 25 4.14 -1.89 -6.95
CA LEU A 25 5.01 -2.97 -6.50
C LEU A 25 5.13 -4.06 -7.58
N THR A 26 4.01 -4.48 -8.17
CA THR A 26 4.01 -5.46 -9.28
C THR A 26 4.85 -4.97 -10.45
N LYS A 27 4.73 -3.70 -10.83
CA LYS A 27 5.55 -3.10 -11.90
C LYS A 27 7.03 -3.11 -11.53
N ALA A 28 7.40 -2.67 -10.34
CA ALA A 28 8.80 -2.66 -9.93
C ALA A 28 9.40 -4.07 -9.86
N LEU A 29 8.68 -5.04 -9.28
CA LEU A 29 9.13 -6.44 -9.22
C LEU A 29 9.30 -7.06 -10.61
N THR A 30 8.39 -6.77 -11.54
CA THR A 30 8.46 -7.30 -12.91
C THR A 30 9.50 -6.61 -13.78
N MET A 31 9.76 -5.31 -13.56
CA MET A 31 10.73 -4.53 -14.34
C MET A 31 12.17 -4.66 -13.81
N SER A 32 12.37 -4.79 -12.49
CA SER A 32 13.72 -4.83 -11.88
C SER A 32 14.66 -5.86 -12.52
N PRO A 33 14.22 -7.07 -12.90
CA PRO A 33 15.08 -8.06 -13.56
C PRO A 33 15.41 -7.72 -15.02
N LEU A 34 14.65 -6.82 -15.65
CA LEU A 34 14.80 -6.44 -17.06
C LEU A 34 15.66 -5.20 -17.26
N VAL A 35 15.99 -4.48 -16.18
CA VAL A 35 16.78 -3.26 -16.21
C VAL A 35 18.27 -3.58 -16.20
N SER A 36 18.98 -3.09 -17.22
CA SER A 36 20.44 -3.21 -17.34
C SER A 36 21.22 -2.10 -16.62
N ASP A 37 20.57 -0.96 -16.36
CA ASP A 37 21.19 0.16 -15.66
C ASP A 37 21.17 -0.08 -14.14
N GLU A 38 22.34 -0.18 -13.53
CA GLU A 38 22.47 -0.58 -12.12
C GLU A 38 21.92 0.47 -11.14
N GLU A 39 21.98 1.76 -11.50
CA GLU A 39 21.39 2.82 -10.67
C GLU A 39 19.86 2.73 -10.67
N LEU A 40 19.26 2.60 -11.86
CA LEU A 40 17.81 2.42 -12.00
C LEU A 40 17.33 1.13 -11.31
N LYS A 41 18.11 0.04 -11.41
CA LYS A 41 17.80 -1.21 -10.72
C LYS A 41 17.81 -1.06 -9.20
N SER A 42 18.79 -0.34 -8.65
CA SER A 42 18.86 -0.02 -7.22
C SER A 42 17.64 0.80 -6.77
N ILE A 43 17.24 1.80 -7.56
CA ILE A 43 16.03 2.60 -7.31
C ILE A 43 14.78 1.72 -7.27
N LEU A 44 14.63 0.76 -8.20
CA LEU A 44 13.49 -0.15 -8.22
C LEU A 44 13.51 -1.14 -7.04
N GLN A 45 14.67 -1.63 -6.63
CA GLN A 45 14.79 -2.49 -5.42
C GLN A 45 14.44 -1.73 -4.14
N GLN A 46 14.82 -0.45 -4.06
CA GLN A 46 14.39 0.41 -2.96
C GLN A 46 12.88 0.65 -3.01
N GLU A 47 12.29 0.87 -4.19
CA GLU A 47 10.84 1.02 -4.36
C GLU A 47 10.11 -0.23 -3.85
N VAL A 48 10.56 -1.43 -4.22
CA VAL A 48 9.98 -2.70 -3.74
C VAL A 48 9.95 -2.74 -2.21
N SER A 49 11.11 -2.49 -1.57
CA SER A 49 11.25 -2.54 -0.11
C SER A 49 10.36 -1.52 0.60
N VAL A 50 10.18 -0.33 0.01
CA VAL A 50 9.36 0.74 0.57
C VAL A 50 7.87 0.48 0.33
N SER A 51 7.51 -0.03 -0.85
CA SER A 51 6.12 -0.36 -1.20
C SER A 51 5.57 -1.52 -0.37
N GLU A 52 6.38 -2.54 -0.07
CA GLU A 52 5.99 -3.62 0.86
C GLU A 52 5.63 -3.07 2.25
N LYS A 53 6.45 -2.19 2.82
CA LYS A 53 6.16 -1.55 4.13
C LYS A 53 4.86 -0.74 4.10
N HIS A 54 4.69 0.09 3.08
CA HIS A 54 3.47 0.89 2.95
C HIS A 54 2.21 0.02 2.77
N ILE A 55 2.31 -1.11 2.06
CA ILE A 55 1.19 -2.05 1.89
C ILE A 55 0.80 -2.65 3.23
N GLU A 56 1.75 -3.05 4.06
CA GLU A 56 1.47 -3.59 5.40
C GLU A 56 0.84 -2.54 6.34
N GLU A 57 1.30 -1.29 6.28
CA GLU A 57 0.68 -0.18 7.00
C GLU A 57 -0.76 0.07 6.52
N LEU A 58 -1.00 0.09 5.20
CA LEU A 58 -2.33 0.28 4.63
C LEU A 58 -3.27 -0.86 4.97
N ARG A 59 -2.79 -2.11 4.99
CA ARG A 59 -3.56 -3.28 5.46
C ARG A 59 -3.97 -3.13 6.92
N SER A 60 -3.03 -2.70 7.77
CA SER A 60 -3.30 -2.46 9.19
C SER A 60 -4.35 -1.37 9.40
N LEU A 61 -4.38 -0.34 8.54
CA LEU A 61 -5.41 0.70 8.56
C LEU A 61 -6.77 0.16 8.06
N MET A 62 -6.78 -0.66 7.02
CA MET A 62 -8.00 -1.30 6.51
C MET A 62 -8.63 -2.27 7.51
N GLU A 63 -7.82 -3.02 8.27
CA GLU A 63 -8.35 -3.88 9.33
C GLU A 63 -9.08 -3.05 10.40
N LYS A 64 -8.50 -1.91 10.79
CA LYS A 64 -9.12 -0.98 11.75
C LYS A 64 -10.43 -0.39 11.22
N SER A 65 -10.54 -0.12 9.92
CA SER A 65 -11.79 0.38 9.32
C SER A 65 -12.89 -0.68 9.26
N ASN A 66 -12.54 -1.94 8.99
CA ASN A 66 -13.51 -3.04 8.98
C ASN A 66 -14.03 -3.36 10.37
N ILE A 67 -13.19 -3.27 11.41
CA ILE A 67 -13.60 -3.48 12.80
C ILE A 67 -14.64 -2.42 13.22
N ALA A 68 -14.44 -1.15 12.87
CA ALA A 68 -15.41 -0.09 13.13
C ALA A 68 -16.77 -0.30 12.43
N SER A 69 -16.78 -1.01 11.31
CA SER A 69 -18.02 -1.36 10.56
C SER A 69 -18.74 -2.59 11.12
N SER A 70 -18.13 -3.31 12.08
CA SER A 70 -18.64 -4.58 12.63
C SER A 70 -19.30 -4.43 14.01
N GLU A 71 -19.26 -3.23 14.59
CA GLU A 71 -19.80 -2.92 15.93
C GLU A 71 -21.12 -2.11 15.89
N GLU A 72 -21.67 -1.86 14.69
CA GLU A 72 -23.05 -1.36 14.46
C GLU A 72 -24.00 -2.50 14.03
#